data_AF-A0A0F9K3R7-F1
#
_entry.id   AF-A0A0F9K3R7-F1
#
_cell.length_a   1.000
_cell.length_b   1.000
_cell.length_c   1.000
_cell.angle_alpha   90.00
_cell.angle_beta   90.00
_cell.angle_gamma   90.00
#
_symmetry.space_group_name_H-M   'P 1'
#
loop_
_entity.id
_entity.type
_entity.pdbx_description
1 polymer ?
#
loop_
_entity_poly.entity_id
_entity_poly.type
_entity_poly.pdbx_seq_one_letter_code
_entity_poly.pdbx_strand_id
1 'polypeptide(L)'
;MRAFELNEAAQSFQLFVDMDGVLVGWDSGVKNLLGSNMTASQDKDFWKTLHSFSEEEVREWWANLEWAPGGKELWSYVSKFHPSILSAPDQNKKYREACEKGKVDWIKKNLRPQPARMIFQRDKQKNAHQFAILIDDRTKNTVPW
;
A
#
# COMPACT_ATOMS: atom_id res chain seq x y z
N MET A 1 24.68 33.51 -23.22
CA MET A 1 23.91 32.25 -23.40
C MET A 1 23.04 32.06 -22.17
N ARG A 2 21.73 32.29 -22.27
CA ARG A 2 20.77 31.89 -21.24
C ARG A 2 20.51 30.41 -21.44
N ALA A 3 20.81 29.59 -20.43
CA ALA A 3 20.37 28.21 -20.42
C ALA A 3 18.84 28.20 -20.54
N PHE A 4 18.33 27.44 -21.49
CA PHE A 4 16.92 27.08 -21.54
C PHE A 4 16.63 26.26 -20.28
N GLU A 5 16.03 26.88 -19.27
CA GLU A 5 15.30 26.14 -18.24
C GLU A 5 14.14 25.45 -18.97
N LEU A 6 14.29 24.16 -19.22
CA LEU A 6 13.15 23.31 -19.54
C LEU A 6 12.25 23.35 -18.30
N ASN A 7 11.21 24.16 -18.38
CA ASN A 7 10.11 24.18 -17.46
C ASN A 7 9.58 22.74 -17.40
N GLU A 8 9.90 22.00 -16.33
CA GLU A 8 9.25 20.71 -16.05
C GLU A 8 7.76 20.99 -16.07
N ALA A 9 7.04 20.42 -17.05
CA ALA A 9 5.60 20.61 -17.14
C ALA A 9 5.01 20.29 -15.77
N ALA A 10 4.39 21.28 -15.12
CA ALA A 10 3.81 21.13 -13.80
C ALA A 10 2.96 19.87 -13.79
N GLN A 11 3.32 18.91 -12.92
CA GLN A 11 2.68 17.61 -12.90
C GLN A 11 1.16 17.80 -12.75
N SER A 12 0.42 17.43 -13.80
CA SER A 12 -1.01 17.75 -13.93
C SER A 12 -1.93 16.70 -13.32
N PHE A 13 -1.37 15.68 -12.68
CA PHE A 13 -2.12 14.55 -12.12
C PHE A 13 -1.62 14.16 -10.72
N GLN A 14 -2.55 13.64 -9.91
CA GLN A 14 -2.25 13.02 -8.63
C GLN A 14 -2.19 11.51 -8.80
N LEU A 15 -1.07 10.90 -8.42
CA LEU A 15 -0.89 9.45 -8.45
C LEU A 15 -1.11 8.85 -7.05
N PHE A 16 -1.98 7.87 -6.98
CA PHE A 16 -2.20 7.02 -5.82
C PHE A 16 -1.69 5.60 -6.09
N VAL A 17 -0.98 5.03 -5.13
CA VAL A 17 -0.45 3.67 -5.22
C VAL A 17 -0.90 2.89 -3.98
N ASP A 18 -1.53 1.74 -4.19
CA ASP A 18 -1.85 0.82 -3.09
C ASP A 18 -0.59 0.15 -2.51
N MET A 19 -0.71 -0.40 -1.30
CA MET A 19 0.33 -1.24 -0.72
C MET A 19 0.08 -2.73 -0.96
N ASP A 20 -1.07 -3.24 -0.52
CA ASP A 20 -1.26 -4.68 -0.29
C ASP A 20 -1.55 -5.41 -1.58
N GLY A 21 -0.55 -6.11 -2.14
CA GLY A 21 -0.64 -6.74 -3.46
C GLY A 21 -0.04 -5.90 -4.58
N VAL A 22 0.36 -4.65 -4.32
CA VAL A 22 1.00 -3.76 -5.29
C VAL A 22 2.47 -3.50 -4.95
N LEU A 23 2.75 -2.91 -3.79
CA LEU A 23 4.13 -2.70 -3.31
C LEU A 23 4.58 -3.83 -2.38
N VAL A 24 3.63 -4.40 -1.64
CA VAL A 24 3.87 -5.39 -0.60
C VAL A 24 3.26 -6.72 -1.00
N GLY A 25 4.01 -7.81 -0.80
CA GLY A 25 3.61 -9.17 -1.15
C GLY A 25 2.55 -9.75 -0.22
N TRP A 26 1.32 -9.26 -0.32
CA TRP A 26 0.18 -9.68 0.51
C TRP A 26 0.02 -11.21 0.56
N ASP A 27 -0.08 -11.86 -0.60
CA ASP A 27 -0.29 -13.31 -0.66
C ASP A 27 0.84 -14.12 0.01
N SER A 28 2.08 -13.65 -0.12
CA SER A 28 3.22 -14.30 0.53
C SER A 28 3.18 -14.10 2.06
N GLY A 29 2.80 -12.91 2.52
CA GLY A 29 2.62 -12.62 3.95
C GLY A 29 1.51 -13.45 4.58
N VAL A 30 0.37 -13.57 3.90
CA VAL A 30 -0.75 -14.41 4.34
C VAL A 30 -0.34 -15.88 4.43
N LYS A 31 0.32 -16.41 3.40
CA LYS A 31 0.83 -17.79 3.40
C LYS A 31 1.82 -18.06 4.54
N ASN A 32 2.73 -17.12 4.79
CA ASN A 32 3.70 -17.25 5.89
C ASN A 32 3.02 -17.23 7.26
N LEU A 33 1.97 -16.42 7.43
CA LEU A 33 1.22 -16.32 8.68
C LEU A 33 0.37 -17.57 8.96
N LEU A 34 -0.29 -18.11 7.93
CA LEU A 34 -1.20 -19.25 8.06
C LEU A 34 -0.52 -20.62 7.95
N GLY A 35 0.72 -20.66 7.46
CA GLY A 35 1.41 -21.90 7.12
C GLY A 35 1.11 -22.39 5.69
N SER A 36 2.02 -23.22 5.16
CA SER A 36 2.16 -23.59 3.74
C SER A 36 0.99 -24.35 3.10
N ASN A 37 -0.06 -24.71 3.85
CA ASN A 37 -1.19 -25.51 3.36
C ASN A 37 -2.52 -24.74 3.22
N MET A 38 -2.55 -23.42 3.50
CA MET A 38 -3.77 -22.61 3.43
C MET A 38 -3.68 -21.57 2.32
N THR A 39 -4.66 -21.58 1.41
CA THR A 39 -4.74 -20.64 0.28
C THR A 39 -5.41 -19.33 0.71
N ALA A 40 -5.08 -18.22 0.02
CA ALA A 40 -5.63 -16.88 0.24
C ALA A 40 -7.18 -16.78 0.12
N SER A 41 -7.85 -17.87 -0.27
CA SER A 41 -9.31 -18.02 -0.25
C SER A 41 -9.94 -18.03 1.16
N GLN A 42 -9.13 -17.90 2.23
CA GLN A 42 -9.54 -17.94 3.63
C GLN A 42 -9.29 -16.60 4.34
N ASP A 43 -9.79 -15.49 3.78
CA ASP A 43 -9.78 -14.16 4.44
C ASP A 43 -10.21 -14.24 5.93
N LYS A 44 -11.19 -15.10 6.24
CA LYS A 44 -11.65 -15.31 7.62
C LYS A 44 -10.57 -15.91 8.53
N ASP A 45 -9.83 -16.91 8.05
CA ASP A 45 -8.79 -17.57 8.85
C ASP A 45 -7.57 -16.68 9.00
N PHE A 46 -7.24 -15.87 7.98
CA PHE A 46 -6.24 -14.82 8.07
C PHE A 46 -6.55 -13.83 9.19
N TRP A 47 -7.70 -13.16 9.14
CA TRP A 47 -8.05 -12.13 10.13
C TRP A 47 -8.19 -12.73 11.52
N LYS A 48 -8.75 -13.95 11.65
CA LYS A 48 -8.82 -14.66 12.93
C LYS A 48 -7.43 -14.93 13.51
N THR A 49 -6.48 -15.36 12.68
CA THR A 49 -5.11 -15.66 13.11
C THR A 49 -4.38 -14.37 13.48
N LEU A 50 -4.40 -13.36 12.60
CA LEU A 50 -3.75 -12.09 12.87
C LEU A 50 -4.32 -11.42 14.13
N HIS A 51 -5.64 -11.44 14.33
CA HIS A 51 -6.30 -10.88 15.51
C HIS A 51 -6.18 -11.76 16.76
N SER A 52 -5.53 -12.93 16.68
CA SER A 52 -5.15 -13.70 17.87
C SER A 52 -3.87 -13.17 18.53
N PHE A 53 -3.11 -12.33 17.81
CA PHE A 53 -1.87 -11.74 18.29
C PHE A 53 -2.12 -10.43 19.07
N SER A 54 -1.06 -9.97 19.73
CA SER A 54 -0.99 -8.63 20.31
C SER A 54 -0.94 -7.55 19.22
N GLU A 55 -1.29 -6.31 19.58
CA GLU A 55 -1.22 -5.17 18.64
C GLU A 55 0.21 -4.92 18.14
N GLU A 56 1.23 -5.16 18.96
CA GLU A 56 2.63 -4.99 18.53
C GLU A 56 3.02 -6.08 17.52
N GLU A 57 2.66 -7.34 17.73
CA GLU A 57 2.91 -8.41 16.77
C GLU A 57 2.17 -8.17 15.44
N VAL A 58 0.95 -7.61 15.48
CA VAL A 58 0.22 -7.19 14.27
C VAL A 58 0.99 -6.09 13.54
N ARG A 59 1.47 -5.08 14.27
CA ARG A 59 2.29 -4.01 13.69
C ARG A 59 3.56 -4.56 13.05
N GLU A 60 4.29 -5.41 13.76
CA GLU A 60 5.52 -6.05 13.28
C GLU A 60 5.27 -6.89 12.03
N TRP A 61 4.14 -7.61 11.96
CA TRP A 61 3.77 -8.36 10.77
C TRP A 61 3.68 -7.45 9.54
N TRP A 62 2.92 -6.34 9.63
CA TRP A 62 2.81 -5.35 8.56
C TRP A 62 4.16 -4.70 8.20
N ALA A 63 4.98 -4.39 9.19
CA ALA A 63 6.28 -3.72 9.01
C ALA A 63 7.33 -4.59 8.31
N ASN A 64 7.16 -5.92 8.36
CA ASN A 64 8.14 -6.90 7.86
C ASN A 64 7.65 -7.71 6.65
N LEU A 65 6.53 -7.33 6.04
CA LEU A 65 6.11 -7.94 4.79
C LEU A 65 7.16 -7.75 3.69
N GLU A 66 7.33 -8.77 2.86
CA GLU A 66 8.23 -8.71 1.70
C GLU A 66 7.66 -7.82 0.58
N TRP A 67 8.52 -7.42 -0.35
CA TRP A 67 8.08 -6.73 -1.55
C TRP A 67 7.19 -7.63 -2.42
N ALA A 68 6.18 -7.03 -3.06
CA ALA A 68 5.44 -7.70 -4.12
C ALA A 68 6.36 -7.95 -5.34
N PRO A 69 6.10 -9.00 -6.15
CA PRO A 69 6.77 -9.15 -7.44
C PRO A 69 6.61 -7.88 -8.29
N GLY A 70 7.72 -7.28 -8.72
CA GLY A 70 7.72 -6.03 -9.50
C GLY A 70 7.50 -4.75 -8.67
N GLY A 71 7.28 -4.85 -7.35
CA GLY A 71 6.96 -3.70 -6.51
C GLY A 71 8.10 -2.69 -6.40
N LYS A 72 9.36 -3.16 -6.37
CA LYS A 72 10.56 -2.30 -6.34
C LYS A 72 10.71 -1.53 -7.65
N GLU A 73 10.55 -2.24 -8.77
CA GLU A 73 10.61 -1.70 -10.12
C GLU A 73 9.51 -0.67 -10.35
N LEU A 74 8.29 -0.99 -9.92
CA LEU A 74 7.15 -0.07 -9.94
C LEU A 74 7.50 1.20 -9.17
N TRP A 75 7.90 1.09 -7.90
CA TRP A 75 8.20 2.26 -7.07
C TRP A 75 9.31 3.10 -7.69
N SER A 76 10.41 2.48 -8.13
CA SER A 76 11.52 3.17 -8.79
C SER A 76 11.07 3.96 -10.02
N TYR A 77 10.06 3.48 -10.74
CA TYR A 77 9.53 4.17 -11.91
C TYR A 77 8.60 5.32 -11.53
N VAL A 78 7.68 5.08 -10.59
CA VAL A 78 6.61 6.04 -10.27
C VAL A 78 7.02 7.09 -9.25
N SER A 79 8.07 6.88 -8.47
CA SER A 79 8.43 7.76 -7.35
C SER A 79 8.75 9.19 -7.77
N LYS A 80 9.24 9.40 -8.99
CA LYS A 80 9.49 10.74 -9.57
C LYS A 80 8.22 11.57 -9.77
N PHE A 81 7.06 10.92 -9.78
CA PHE A 81 5.74 11.55 -9.86
C PHE A 81 5.14 11.86 -8.47
N HIS A 82 5.96 11.83 -7.42
CA HIS A 82 5.57 12.14 -6.04
C HIS A 82 4.25 11.47 -5.60
N PRO A 83 4.10 10.13 -5.79
CA PRO A 83 2.85 9.44 -5.50
C PRO A 83 2.46 9.52 -4.02
N SER A 84 1.16 9.48 -3.76
CA SER A 84 0.59 9.24 -2.43
C SER A 84 0.29 7.76 -2.26
N ILE A 85 0.55 7.21 -1.08
CA ILE A 85 0.06 5.88 -0.73
C ILE A 85 -1.42 5.98 -0.35
N LEU A 86 -2.25 5.11 -0.93
CA LEU A 86 -3.66 4.97 -0.59
C LEU A 86 -3.97 3.51 -0.27
N SER A 87 -3.95 3.16 1.01
CA SER A 87 -4.10 1.79 1.50
C SER A 87 -5.34 1.67 2.39
N ALA A 88 -6.00 0.52 2.37
CA ALA A 88 -7.05 0.25 3.35
C ALA A 88 -6.44 -0.10 4.73
N PRO A 89 -6.99 0.40 5.83
CA PRO A 89 -6.64 -0.06 7.17
C PRO A 89 -7.42 -1.31 7.58
N ASP A 90 -7.04 -1.93 8.69
CA ASP A 90 -7.81 -2.99 9.34
C ASP A 90 -9.23 -2.52 9.69
N GLN A 91 -10.21 -3.41 9.49
CA GLN A 91 -11.61 -3.16 9.81
C GLN A 91 -11.88 -3.24 11.32
N ASN A 92 -11.12 -4.10 12.02
CA ASN A 92 -11.23 -4.25 13.46
C ASN A 92 -10.61 -3.02 14.14
N LYS A 93 -11.43 -2.28 14.88
CA LYS A 93 -11.01 -1.04 15.55
C LYS A 93 -9.82 -1.24 16.49
N LYS A 94 -9.71 -2.41 17.14
CA LYS A 94 -8.60 -2.75 18.04
C LYS A 94 -7.26 -2.79 17.30
N TYR A 95 -7.24 -3.37 16.10
CA TYR A 95 -6.00 -3.62 15.35
C TYR A 95 -5.71 -2.57 14.28
N ARG A 96 -6.62 -1.62 14.06
CA ARG A 96 -6.48 -0.54 13.08
C ARG A 96 -5.19 0.26 13.26
N GLU A 97 -4.92 0.72 14.48
CA GLU A 97 -3.75 1.56 14.75
C GLU A 97 -2.44 0.78 14.54
N ALA A 98 -2.39 -0.47 14.99
CA ALA A 98 -1.26 -1.37 14.73
C ALA A 98 -1.00 -1.58 13.23
N CYS A 99 -2.06 -1.81 12.45
CA CYS A 99 -2.00 -1.95 11.00
C CYS A 99 -1.45 -0.68 10.34
N GLU A 100 -1.96 0.49 10.68
CA GLU A 100 -1.51 1.77 10.12
C GLU A 100 -0.05 2.06 10.48
N LYS A 101 0.34 1.85 11.73
CA LYS A 101 1.74 2.01 12.18
C LYS A 101 2.69 1.07 11.46
N GLY A 102 2.33 -0.20 11.32
CA GLY A 102 3.17 -1.18 10.63
C GLY A 102 3.36 -0.85 9.15
N LYS A 103 2.31 -0.38 8.48
CA LYS A 103 2.40 0.13 7.09
C LYS A 103 3.31 1.36 6.99
N VAL A 104 3.19 2.30 7.93
CA VAL A 104 4.08 3.48 8.01
C VAL A 104 5.54 3.06 8.21
N ASP A 105 5.81 2.11 9.10
CA ASP A 105 7.16 1.61 9.36
C ASP A 105 7.75 0.92 8.13
N TRP A 106 6.94 0.12 7.43
CA TRP A 106 7.33 -0.49 6.16
C TRP A 106 7.71 0.57 5.11
N ILE A 107 6.87 1.60 4.94
CA ILE A 107 7.12 2.71 4.00
C ILE A 107 8.42 3.45 4.35
N LYS A 108 8.63 3.78 5.62
CA LYS A 108 9.84 4.46 6.10
C LYS A 108 11.10 3.63 5.87
N LYS A 109 11.02 2.30 6.04
CA LYS A 109 12.11 1.36 5.83
C LYS A 109 12.44 1.19 4.34
N ASN A 110 11.43 1.08 3.47
CA ASN A 110 11.61 0.54 2.12
C ASN A 110 11.52 1.57 0.98
N LEU A 111 10.73 2.65 1.12
CA LEU A 111 10.48 3.56 0.00
C LEU A 111 11.49 4.71 -0.04
N ARG A 112 12.16 4.88 -1.17
CA ARG A 112 13.03 6.04 -1.47
C ARG A 112 12.76 6.53 -2.90
N PRO A 113 12.46 7.82 -3.12
CA PRO A 113 12.04 8.82 -2.13
C PRO A 113 10.79 8.39 -1.35
N GLN A 114 10.48 9.10 -0.26
CA GLN A 114 9.24 8.89 0.51
C GLN A 114 8.02 9.38 -0.29
N PRO A 115 6.84 8.76 -0.13
CA PRO A 115 5.60 9.22 -0.75
C PRO A 115 5.23 10.63 -0.31
N ALA A 116 4.45 11.34 -1.13
CA ALA A 116 3.94 12.67 -0.79
C ALA A 116 3.01 12.65 0.42
N ARG A 117 2.13 11.64 0.48
CA ARG A 117 1.17 11.43 1.58
C ARG A 117 0.94 9.94 1.82
N MET A 118 0.54 9.60 3.04
CA MET A 118 0.05 8.27 3.40
C MET A 118 -1.41 8.41 3.83
N ILE A 119 -2.32 7.78 3.09
CA ILE A 119 -3.77 7.89 3.28
C ILE A 119 -4.31 6.50 3.58
N PHE A 120 -4.83 6.31 4.79
CA PHE A 120 -5.44 5.06 5.22
C PHE A 120 -6.96 5.16 5.12
N GLN A 121 -7.52 4.69 3.99
CA GLN A 121 -8.95 4.77 3.70
C GLN A 121 -9.44 3.57 2.91
N ARG A 122 -10.59 3.01 3.33
CA ARG A 122 -11.21 1.86 2.67
C ARG A 122 -11.94 2.23 1.39
N ASP A 123 -12.74 3.29 1.43
CA ASP A 123 -13.48 3.79 0.28
C ASP A 123 -12.55 4.64 -0.60
N LYS A 124 -11.69 3.99 -1.38
CA LYS A 124 -10.65 4.67 -2.15
C LYS A 124 -11.21 5.67 -3.15
N GLN A 125 -12.36 5.37 -3.76
CA GLN A 125 -13.06 6.19 -4.74
C GLN A 125 -13.40 7.61 -4.24
N LYS A 126 -13.44 7.85 -2.92
CA LYS A 126 -13.59 9.22 -2.39
C LYS A 126 -12.39 10.13 -2.68
N ASN A 127 -11.26 9.57 -3.15
CA ASN A 127 -10.10 10.31 -3.62
C ASN A 127 -10.05 10.42 -5.16
N ALA A 128 -11.01 9.82 -5.86
CA ALA A 128 -11.07 9.90 -7.32
C ALA A 128 -11.49 11.31 -7.77
N HIS A 129 -10.83 11.79 -8.82
CA HIS A 129 -11.18 13.00 -9.54
C HIS A 129 -10.60 12.92 -10.96
N GLN A 130 -10.95 13.86 -11.84
CA GLN A 130 -10.58 13.85 -13.26
C GLN A 130 -9.06 13.72 -13.54
N PHE A 131 -8.22 14.07 -12.57
CA PHE A 131 -6.76 14.03 -12.68
C PHE A 131 -6.11 13.04 -11.70
N ALA A 132 -6.90 12.11 -11.14
CA ALA A 132 -6.45 11.12 -10.18
C ALA A 132 -6.21 9.78 -10.87
N ILE A 133 -5.03 9.20 -10.68
CA ILE A 133 -4.69 7.85 -11.15
C ILE A 133 -4.52 6.95 -9.94
N LEU A 134 -5.15 5.78 -9.95
CA LEU A 134 -4.95 4.74 -8.95
C LEU A 134 -4.25 3.51 -9.56
N ILE A 135 -3.18 3.06 -8.91
CA ILE A 135 -2.58 1.75 -9.13
C ILE A 135 -2.96 0.85 -7.94
N ASP A 136 -3.79 -0.15 -8.20
CA ASP A 136 -4.40 -1.05 -7.20
C ASP A 136 -4.66 -2.41 -7.85
N ASP A 137 -4.42 -3.50 -7.12
CA ASP A 137 -4.59 -4.87 -7.61
C ASP A 137 -6.05 -5.33 -7.60
N ARG A 138 -6.93 -4.64 -6.86
CA ARG A 138 -8.31 -5.09 -6.64
C ARG A 138 -9.30 -4.38 -7.54
N THR A 139 -10.04 -5.17 -8.34
CA THR A 139 -11.11 -4.68 -9.21
C THR A 139 -12.21 -3.90 -8.48
N LYS A 140 -12.49 -4.24 -7.22
CA LYS A 140 -13.42 -3.48 -6.38
C LYS A 140 -13.03 -2.01 -6.17
N ASN A 141 -11.74 -1.70 -6.32
CA ASN A 141 -11.20 -0.34 -6.20
C ASN A 141 -11.03 0.29 -7.58
N THR A 142 -10.56 -0.46 -8.59
CA THR A 142 -10.27 0.09 -9.93
C THR A 142 -11.49 0.28 -10.82
N VAL A 143 -12.54 -0.55 -10.69
CA VAL A 143 -13.78 -0.41 -11.47
C VAL A 143 -14.60 0.84 -11.10
N PRO A 144 -14.79 1.19 -9.81
CA PRO A 144 -15.52 2.40 -9.44
C PRO A 144 -14.63 3.67 -9.36
N TRP A 145 -13.34 3.58 -9.69
CA TRP A 145 -12.43 4.72 -9.71
C TRP A 145 -12.76 5.65 -10.88
#